data_AF-A0A6E8VLY6-F1
#
_entry.id   AF-A0A6E8VLY6-F1
#
_cell.length_a   1.000
_cell.length_b   1.000
_cell.length_c   1.000
_cell.angle_alpha   90.00
_cell.angle_beta   90.00
_cell.angle_gamma   90.00
#
_symmetry.space_group_name_H-M   'P 1'
#
loop_
_entity.id
_entity.type
_entity.pdbx_description
1 polymer ?
#
loop_
_entity_poly.entity_id
_entity_poly.type
_entity_poly.pdbx_seq_one_letter_code
_entity_poly.pdbx_strand_id
1 'polypeptide(L)'
;MEAPPSVDDSIERGKSTECDGEKVEETQTKAASAATSQMPTESGAGEKSDTPQQSGSEESKDSANGKATADHATSSSSSSSSSSSSSSKGVPPTSRTFDKVPIFVVEDHHEVLTFLYRCLGSKHLPLQGNRIVHFDSHPDMCIPKHMPANYVFNKDDLLDSISIENWLMPTVFAGHVERIVWIKPPWSEQIPKGKYAFHVGEFEGSIRTDSTLEYFVSEGCYQPEDKLENRKRLQLEVCSVEEYPVAEDTDLAQGYILDIDLDYFSTHNPFLKIYDRVQLYEKLKDIFVSPELADDAENDLAKLQRVARDREEKLEFLESIFLYLEEVGNLKHFLVDYQQEISEEYAGLLEKVTVLVRTLKREYKEEEIDWSMIYDAGCTCDVTDLPHHESSREEIETMVGQLERFLEKVPCPPVVITVSRSSEDDYTPAGQVEMIQEMVLAALTKCLRAELDTPILYYKDQELNL
;
A
#
# COMPACT_ATOMS: atom_id res chain seq x y z
N MET A 1 68.66 -7.95 -33.80
CA MET A 1 69.87 -8.72 -33.44
C MET A 1 70.28 -8.24 -32.07
N GLU A 2 69.90 -9.03 -31.07
CA GLU A 2 70.18 -8.81 -29.64
C GLU A 2 71.59 -9.30 -29.27
N ALA A 3 72.16 -8.67 -28.22
CA ALA A 3 72.84 -9.23 -27.04
C ALA A 3 73.86 -8.20 -26.46
N PRO A 4 74.41 -8.35 -25.23
CA PRO A 4 73.97 -7.68 -23.98
C PRO A 4 75.23 -7.12 -23.22
N PRO A 5 75.45 -7.13 -21.87
CA PRO A 5 74.58 -7.25 -20.67
C PRO A 5 74.91 -6.28 -19.47
N SER A 6 73.96 -6.18 -18.52
CA SER A 6 74.02 -6.33 -17.03
C SER A 6 74.95 -5.54 -16.04
N VAL A 7 74.35 -5.31 -14.85
CA VAL A 7 74.85 -5.11 -13.44
C VAL A 7 75.64 -3.82 -13.11
N ASP A 8 75.62 -3.18 -11.93
CA ASP A 8 75.09 -3.40 -10.55
C ASP A 8 75.21 -2.04 -9.81
N ASP A 9 74.41 -1.76 -8.76
CA ASP A 9 74.92 -1.19 -7.48
C ASP A 9 73.83 -0.95 -6.42
N SER A 10 73.87 -1.80 -5.39
CA SER A 10 74.14 -1.51 -3.98
C SER A 10 73.30 -0.54 -3.11
N ILE A 11 73.08 -1.07 -1.90
CA ILE A 11 72.27 -0.68 -0.75
C ILE A 11 73.04 0.28 0.21
N GLU A 12 72.39 1.28 0.84
CA GLU A 12 72.29 1.43 2.32
C GLU A 12 71.62 2.74 2.83
N ARG A 13 70.59 2.53 3.67
CA ARG A 13 70.22 3.16 4.96
C ARG A 13 69.97 4.69 5.09
N GLY A 14 68.74 5.00 5.50
CA GLY A 14 68.39 6.15 6.35
C GLY A 14 66.96 6.02 6.90
N LYS A 15 66.80 5.93 8.23
CA LYS A 15 65.54 5.71 8.98
C LYS A 15 64.70 6.98 9.15
N SER A 16 63.41 6.75 9.51
CA SER A 16 62.44 7.61 10.22
C SER A 16 61.63 8.52 9.29
N THR A 17 60.29 8.60 9.30
CA THR A 17 59.30 8.58 10.39
C THR A 17 57.89 8.28 9.86
N GLU A 18 57.09 7.58 10.68
CA GLU A 18 55.63 7.59 10.88
C GLU A 18 54.66 7.70 9.68
N CYS A 19 53.83 6.66 9.58
CA CYS A 19 52.67 6.52 8.72
C CYS A 19 51.43 7.01 9.47
N ASP A 20 50.63 7.89 8.86
CA ASP A 20 49.24 8.12 9.25
C ASP A 20 48.34 7.79 8.05
N GLY A 21 47.33 6.97 8.33
CA GLY A 21 46.47 6.32 7.35
C GLY A 21 45.39 7.24 6.76
N GLU A 22 45.12 7.04 5.48
CA GLU A 22 43.88 7.46 4.83
C GLU A 22 42.71 6.66 5.41
N LYS A 23 41.76 7.36 6.04
CA LYS A 23 40.44 6.83 6.34
C LYS A 23 39.66 6.72 5.04
N VAL A 24 39.33 5.49 4.65
CA VAL A 24 38.22 5.19 3.74
C VAL A 24 36.96 5.34 4.57
N GLU A 25 36.10 6.28 4.17
CA GLU A 25 34.80 6.52 4.79
C GLU A 25 33.80 5.54 4.17
N GLU A 26 33.58 4.42 4.86
CA GLU A 26 32.53 3.44 4.57
C GLU A 26 31.19 4.06 4.97
N THR A 27 30.41 4.47 3.97
CA THR A 27 29.05 4.96 4.17
C THR A 27 28.15 3.76 4.51
N GLN A 28 27.76 3.64 5.78
CA GLN A 28 26.72 2.71 6.21
C GLN A 28 25.37 3.25 5.72
N THR A 29 24.80 2.61 4.71
CA THR A 29 23.40 2.76 4.32
C THR A 29 22.55 2.12 5.41
N LYS A 30 21.78 2.95 6.12
CA LYS A 30 20.76 2.51 7.06
C LYS A 30 19.43 2.64 6.33
N ALA A 31 18.95 1.55 5.74
CA ALA A 31 17.60 1.49 5.19
C ALA A 31 16.60 1.74 6.33
N ALA A 32 15.73 2.73 6.16
CA ALA A 32 14.64 2.99 7.07
C ALA A 32 13.52 2.00 6.74
N SER A 33 13.35 0.99 7.60
CA SER A 33 12.21 0.07 7.54
C SER A 33 10.91 0.83 7.78
N ALA A 34 9.94 0.65 6.88
CA ALA A 34 8.55 1.05 7.08
C ALA A 34 8.00 0.55 8.43
N ALA A 35 7.07 1.31 8.98
CA ALA A 35 6.68 1.31 10.39
C ALA A 35 6.27 -0.08 10.96
N THR A 36 6.97 -0.47 12.04
CA THR A 36 6.60 -1.59 12.90
C THR A 36 5.30 -1.27 13.66
N SER A 37 4.24 -2.02 13.41
CA SER A 37 3.00 -1.95 14.20
C SER A 37 3.21 -2.58 15.58
N GLN A 38 3.32 -1.76 16.63
CA GLN A 38 3.36 -2.23 18.02
C GLN A 38 1.94 -2.22 18.62
N MET A 39 1.42 -3.41 18.95
CA MET A 39 0.25 -3.57 19.82
C MET A 39 0.63 -3.41 21.31
N PRO A 40 -0.24 -2.83 22.16
CA PRO A 40 0.06 -2.58 23.56
C PRO A 40 -0.12 -3.86 24.41
N THR A 41 0.88 -4.13 25.24
CA THR A 41 0.86 -5.20 26.25
C THR A 41 -0.03 -4.82 27.44
N GLU A 42 -1.01 -5.68 27.74
CA GLU A 42 -1.73 -5.65 29.01
C GLU A 42 -0.75 -5.96 30.15
N SER A 43 -0.59 -5.01 31.09
CA SER A 43 0.09 -5.25 32.35
C SER A 43 -0.94 -5.31 33.49
N GLY A 44 -1.16 -6.52 34.00
CA GLY A 44 -1.81 -6.76 35.27
C GLY A 44 -0.81 -7.31 36.28
N ALA A 45 -0.60 -6.62 37.40
CA ALA A 45 -0.39 -7.22 38.73
C ALA A 45 -0.26 -6.15 39.83
N GLY A 46 -1.23 -6.16 40.74
CA GLY A 46 -1.16 -5.54 42.06
C GLY A 46 -1.99 -6.34 43.06
N GLU A 47 -1.36 -7.30 43.74
CA GLU A 47 -1.82 -7.97 44.97
C GLU A 47 -1.98 -6.94 46.12
N LYS A 48 -2.76 -7.07 47.22
CA LYS A 48 -3.51 -8.15 47.90
C LYS A 48 -4.38 -7.57 49.05
N SER A 49 -5.34 -8.40 49.50
CA SER A 49 -5.99 -8.53 50.85
C SER A 49 -6.89 -7.39 51.37
N ASP A 50 -8.03 -7.57 52.09
CA ASP A 50 -8.51 -8.63 53.00
C ASP A 50 -10.04 -8.60 53.27
N THR A 51 -10.61 -9.81 53.51
CA THR A 51 -11.82 -10.24 54.30
C THR A 51 -13.29 -9.95 53.89
N PRO A 52 -14.19 -10.98 53.96
CA PRO A 52 -15.65 -10.84 53.86
C PRO A 52 -16.45 -11.30 55.11
N GLN A 53 -17.65 -10.73 55.35
CA GLN A 53 -18.78 -11.24 56.17
C GLN A 53 -19.89 -10.15 56.18
N GLN A 54 -21.22 -10.35 56.27
CA GLN A 54 -22.16 -11.47 56.28
C GLN A 54 -23.60 -10.86 56.30
N SER A 55 -24.59 -11.61 55.81
CA SER A 55 -25.99 -11.75 56.30
C SER A 55 -27.07 -10.64 56.21
N GLY A 56 -28.29 -11.10 55.84
CA GLY A 56 -29.60 -10.68 56.39
C GLY A 56 -30.58 -10.11 55.34
N SER A 57 -31.44 -10.90 54.66
CA SER A 57 -32.80 -11.34 55.04
C SER A 57 -33.81 -10.22 55.36
N GLU A 58 -34.91 -10.12 54.59
CA GLU A 58 -36.29 -10.35 55.06
C GLU A 58 -37.37 -10.13 53.97
N GLU A 59 -38.36 -11.04 53.98
CA GLU A 59 -39.65 -11.05 53.25
C GLU A 59 -40.59 -9.94 53.80
N SER A 60 -41.67 -9.48 53.16
CA SER A 60 -42.90 -10.25 52.94
C SER A 60 -44.06 -9.35 52.44
N LYS A 61 -44.77 -9.88 51.42
CA LYS A 61 -46.23 -10.08 51.21
C LYS A 61 -47.32 -9.03 51.54
N ASP A 62 -48.38 -9.22 50.73
CA ASP A 62 -49.83 -9.00 50.97
C ASP A 62 -50.45 -7.67 50.51
N SER A 63 -51.67 -7.59 49.95
CA SER A 63 -52.62 -8.62 49.51
C SER A 63 -53.73 -7.96 48.64
N ALA A 64 -54.63 -8.83 48.15
CA ALA A 64 -55.64 -8.67 47.11
C ALA A 64 -56.84 -7.70 47.34
N ASN A 65 -57.53 -7.45 46.21
CA ASN A 65 -58.98 -7.66 45.95
C ASN A 65 -59.87 -6.40 45.78
N GLY A 66 -60.77 -6.43 44.77
CA GLY A 66 -62.03 -5.64 44.82
C GLY A 66 -62.55 -5.02 43.52
N LYS A 67 -63.66 -5.56 43.02
CA LYS A 67 -64.47 -5.25 41.81
C LYS A 67 -65.17 -3.86 41.75
N ALA A 68 -65.28 -3.35 40.52
CA ALA A 68 -66.48 -2.86 39.80
C ALA A 68 -66.95 -1.37 39.80
N THR A 69 -67.19 -0.92 38.55
CA THR A 69 -68.20 0.01 37.97
C THR A 69 -67.98 1.53 37.83
N ALA A 70 -67.99 1.92 36.53
CA ALA A 70 -68.66 3.04 35.84
C ALA A 70 -68.06 4.47 35.83
N ASP A 71 -67.61 4.83 34.61
CA ASP A 71 -67.77 6.08 33.86
C ASP A 71 -67.57 7.44 34.55
N HIS A 72 -66.45 8.11 34.21
CA HIS A 72 -66.51 9.40 33.51
C HIS A 72 -65.15 9.76 32.88
N ALA A 73 -65.24 10.30 31.66
CA ALA A 73 -64.16 10.72 30.79
C ALA A 73 -63.23 11.79 31.39
N THR A 74 -61.91 11.68 31.12
CA THR A 74 -61.11 12.81 30.58
C THR A 74 -59.71 12.37 30.11
N SER A 75 -59.41 12.74 28.86
CA SER A 75 -58.11 13.14 28.29
C SER A 75 -56.87 12.27 28.50
N SER A 76 -56.51 11.51 27.46
CA SER A 76 -55.11 11.24 27.12
C SER A 76 -54.85 11.64 25.67
N SER A 77 -53.98 12.62 25.52
CA SER A 77 -53.45 13.20 24.30
C SER A 77 -52.71 12.17 23.44
N SER A 78 -53.27 11.85 22.27
CA SER A 78 -52.55 11.26 21.15
C SER A 78 -52.49 12.29 20.01
N SER A 79 -51.48 13.15 20.02
CA SER A 79 -51.18 14.03 18.88
C SER A 79 -50.27 13.29 17.92
N SER A 80 -50.89 12.70 16.90
CA SER A 80 -50.29 12.43 15.61
C SER A 80 -49.80 13.74 14.99
N SER A 81 -48.48 13.93 14.92
CA SER A 81 -47.88 14.97 14.09
C SER A 81 -47.20 14.30 12.89
N SER A 82 -47.94 14.27 11.79
CA SER A 82 -47.41 14.12 10.44
C SER A 82 -46.45 15.28 10.15
N SER A 83 -45.14 15.06 10.31
CA SER A 83 -44.13 15.96 9.78
C SER A 83 -43.75 15.49 8.38
N SER A 84 -44.40 16.10 7.39
CA SER A 84 -43.93 16.12 6.00
C SER A 84 -42.51 16.69 5.97
N SER A 85 -41.50 15.84 5.90
CA SER A 85 -40.15 16.26 5.52
C SER A 85 -40.18 16.59 4.04
N SER A 86 -40.35 17.87 3.72
CA SER A 86 -39.99 18.39 2.41
C SER A 86 -38.48 18.19 2.26
N SER A 87 -38.09 17.08 1.63
CA SER A 87 -36.76 16.90 1.08
C SER A 87 -36.60 17.91 -0.04
N SER A 88 -36.21 19.13 0.31
CA SER A 88 -35.56 20.02 -0.62
C SER A 88 -34.35 19.25 -1.14
N LYS A 89 -34.42 18.81 -2.40
CA LYS A 89 -33.26 18.42 -3.18
C LYS A 89 -32.36 19.65 -3.24
N GLY A 90 -31.55 19.84 -2.21
CA GLY A 90 -30.51 20.85 -2.19
C GLY A 90 -29.56 20.50 -3.33
N VAL A 91 -29.27 21.49 -4.17
CA VAL A 91 -28.15 21.40 -5.11
C VAL A 91 -26.93 20.98 -4.29
N PRO A 92 -26.21 19.92 -4.66
CA PRO A 92 -25.00 19.54 -3.93
C PRO A 92 -24.08 20.76 -3.86
N PRO A 93 -23.49 21.06 -2.69
CA PRO A 93 -22.63 22.22 -2.54
C PRO A 93 -21.52 22.16 -3.59
N THR A 94 -21.39 23.22 -4.38
CA THR A 94 -20.38 23.31 -5.43
C THR A 94 -18.99 23.29 -4.79
N SER A 95 -18.09 22.43 -5.29
CA SER A 95 -16.69 22.41 -4.87
C SER A 95 -16.04 23.78 -5.07
N ARG A 96 -15.14 24.13 -4.16
CA ARG A 96 -14.28 25.30 -4.30
C ARG A 96 -13.24 25.05 -5.39
N THR A 97 -12.73 26.13 -5.95
CA THR A 97 -11.63 26.10 -6.91
C THR A 97 -10.41 26.74 -6.27
N PHE A 98 -9.23 26.19 -6.54
CA PHE A 98 -7.98 26.88 -6.21
C PHE A 98 -7.73 28.01 -7.21
N ASP A 99 -7.08 29.09 -6.77
CA ASP A 99 -6.62 30.15 -7.67
C ASP A 99 -5.45 29.67 -8.56
N LYS A 100 -4.62 28.78 -7.99
CA LYS A 100 -3.53 28.07 -8.68
C LYS A 100 -3.58 26.59 -8.33
N VAL A 101 -3.32 25.71 -9.29
CA VAL A 101 -3.36 24.26 -9.06
C VAL A 101 -2.23 23.86 -8.11
N PRO A 102 -2.51 23.27 -6.94
CA PRO A 102 -1.49 22.86 -6.00
C PRO A 102 -0.75 21.62 -6.49
N ILE A 103 0.56 21.56 -6.18
CA ILE A 103 1.44 20.42 -6.44
C ILE A 103 2.04 20.00 -5.11
N PHE A 104 1.84 18.74 -4.73
CA PHE A 104 2.42 18.14 -3.54
C PHE A 104 3.41 17.07 -3.99
N VAL A 105 4.66 17.19 -3.55
CA VAL A 105 5.72 16.20 -3.80
C VAL A 105 6.04 15.51 -2.47
N VAL A 106 5.85 14.21 -2.43
CA VAL A 106 6.06 13.35 -1.25
C VAL A 106 7.18 12.35 -1.53
N GLU A 107 7.68 11.69 -0.49
CA GLU A 107 8.62 10.59 -0.68
C GLU A 107 7.83 9.31 -0.98
N ASP A 108 7.26 8.73 0.06
CA ASP A 108 6.44 7.52 -0.02
C ASP A 108 5.08 7.83 -0.64
N HIS A 109 4.63 6.98 -1.56
CA HIS A 109 3.43 7.23 -2.35
C HIS A 109 2.16 7.42 -1.50
N HIS A 110 1.96 6.61 -0.47
CA HIS A 110 0.78 6.70 0.38
C HIS A 110 0.61 8.06 1.09
N GLU A 111 1.68 8.86 1.24
CA GLU A 111 1.62 10.18 1.86
C GLU A 111 0.77 11.18 1.06
N VAL A 112 0.57 10.94 -0.25
CA VAL A 112 -0.31 11.77 -1.09
C VAL A 112 -1.72 11.85 -0.49
N LEU A 113 -2.16 10.79 0.19
CA LEU A 113 -3.49 10.70 0.78
C LEU A 113 -3.74 11.80 1.83
N THR A 114 -2.70 12.21 2.56
CA THR A 114 -2.77 13.34 3.51
C THR A 114 -3.22 14.61 2.82
N PHE A 115 -2.72 14.87 1.60
CA PHE A 115 -3.05 16.07 0.83
C PHE A 115 -4.40 15.95 0.12
N LEU A 116 -4.72 14.76 -0.42
CA LEU A 116 -6.05 14.50 -0.97
C LEU A 116 -7.14 14.70 0.09
N TYR A 117 -6.92 14.25 1.34
CA TYR A 117 -7.87 14.44 2.44
C TYR A 117 -8.00 15.91 2.85
N ARG A 118 -6.91 16.69 2.80
CA ARG A 118 -6.99 18.15 2.96
C ARG A 118 -7.83 18.79 1.85
N CYS A 119 -7.71 18.34 0.61
CA CYS A 119 -8.51 18.81 -0.52
C CYS A 119 -10.00 18.44 -0.38
N LEU A 120 -10.31 17.24 0.13
CA LEU A 120 -11.68 16.81 0.47
C LEU A 120 -12.26 17.67 1.61
N GLY A 121 -11.53 17.81 2.72
CA GLY A 121 -11.98 18.56 3.91
C GLY A 121 -12.13 20.06 3.65
N SER A 122 -11.30 20.63 2.78
CA SER A 122 -11.42 22.02 2.32
C SER A 122 -12.44 22.23 1.19
N LYS A 123 -13.08 21.14 0.72
CA LYS A 123 -14.11 21.10 -0.33
C LYS A 123 -13.63 21.52 -1.72
N HIS A 124 -12.34 21.37 -2.02
CA HIS A 124 -11.82 21.56 -3.38
C HIS A 124 -12.04 20.30 -4.23
N LEU A 125 -11.91 19.12 -3.61
CA LEU A 125 -12.41 17.87 -4.19
C LEU A 125 -13.82 17.59 -3.66
N PRO A 126 -14.75 17.08 -4.49
CA PRO A 126 -16.01 16.55 -4.01
C PRO A 126 -15.77 15.39 -3.03
N LEU A 127 -16.65 15.22 -2.06
CA LEU A 127 -16.50 14.15 -1.06
C LEU A 127 -16.55 12.74 -1.67
N GLN A 128 -17.21 12.57 -2.82
CA GLN A 128 -17.39 11.28 -3.48
C GLN A 128 -17.29 11.43 -4.98
N GLY A 129 -16.97 10.33 -5.65
CA GLY A 129 -16.99 10.25 -7.12
C GLY A 129 -15.84 10.98 -7.80
N ASN A 130 -14.67 11.05 -7.15
CA ASN A 130 -13.46 11.58 -7.76
C ASN A 130 -12.88 10.61 -8.80
N ARG A 131 -12.12 11.18 -9.72
CA ARG A 131 -11.38 10.49 -10.79
C ARG A 131 -9.89 10.70 -10.56
N ILE A 132 -9.11 9.65 -10.67
CA ILE A 132 -7.64 9.70 -10.62
C ILE A 132 -7.09 9.29 -11.98
N VAL A 133 -6.15 10.08 -12.51
CA VAL A 133 -5.24 9.67 -13.57
C VAL A 133 -3.90 9.38 -12.90
N HIS A 134 -3.47 8.14 -12.95
CA HIS A 134 -2.35 7.57 -12.19
C HIS A 134 -1.22 7.18 -13.14
N PHE A 135 -0.08 7.84 -13.09
CA PHE A 135 1.13 7.46 -13.84
C PHE A 135 2.08 6.76 -12.90
N ASP A 136 2.31 5.47 -13.10
CA ASP A 136 3.05 4.65 -12.15
C ASP A 136 3.50 3.33 -12.80
N SER A 137 4.66 2.80 -12.40
CA SER A 137 5.07 1.44 -12.75
C SER A 137 4.22 0.37 -12.04
N HIS A 138 3.58 0.71 -10.93
CA HIS A 138 2.78 -0.17 -10.08
C HIS A 138 1.29 0.26 -10.04
N PRO A 139 0.37 -0.66 -9.72
CA PRO A 139 -1.05 -0.31 -9.63
C PRO A 139 -1.45 0.41 -8.34
N ASP A 140 -0.69 0.25 -7.25
CA ASP A 140 -1.01 0.73 -5.89
C ASP A 140 -2.38 0.34 -5.34
N MET A 141 -2.90 -0.79 -5.83
CA MET A 141 -4.25 -1.27 -5.54
C MET A 141 -4.24 -2.51 -4.65
N CYS A 142 -3.15 -2.84 -3.94
CA CYS A 142 -3.21 -3.86 -2.91
C CYS A 142 -4.24 -3.44 -1.84
N ILE A 143 -4.78 -4.42 -1.11
CA ILE A 143 -5.73 -4.15 -0.04
C ILE A 143 -5.08 -4.51 1.28
N PRO A 144 -5.04 -3.61 2.28
CA PRO A 144 -4.42 -3.90 3.57
C PRO A 144 -5.23 -4.97 4.31
N LYS A 145 -4.74 -6.21 4.31
CA LYS A 145 -5.51 -7.42 4.69
C LYS A 145 -5.95 -7.41 6.15
N HIS A 146 -5.07 -6.90 7.02
CA HIS A 146 -5.25 -6.84 8.48
C HIS A 146 -5.88 -5.53 8.97
N MET A 147 -6.12 -4.57 8.08
CA MET A 147 -6.74 -3.30 8.46
C MET A 147 -8.27 -3.47 8.59
N PRO A 148 -8.86 -3.17 9.76
CA PRO A 148 -10.30 -3.14 9.92
C PRO A 148 -10.95 -2.14 8.94
N ALA A 149 -12.01 -2.54 8.25
CA ALA A 149 -12.66 -1.72 7.23
C ALA A 149 -13.16 -0.37 7.76
N ASN A 150 -13.51 -0.30 9.05
CA ASN A 150 -13.95 0.94 9.70
C ASN A 150 -12.83 1.98 9.87
N TYR A 151 -11.55 1.59 9.80
CA TYR A 151 -10.42 2.52 9.87
C TYR A 151 -10.47 3.54 8.73
N VAL A 152 -11.02 3.17 7.57
CA VAL A 152 -11.19 4.09 6.43
C VAL A 152 -11.97 5.37 6.79
N PHE A 153 -12.79 5.33 7.84
CA PHE A 153 -13.56 6.49 8.30
C PHE A 153 -12.89 7.29 9.44
N ASN A 154 -11.73 6.84 9.91
CA ASN A 154 -10.86 7.58 10.81
C ASN A 154 -9.55 7.89 10.09
N LYS A 155 -9.29 9.18 9.88
CA LYS A 155 -8.11 9.64 9.15
C LYS A 155 -6.81 9.10 9.75
N ASP A 156 -6.65 9.13 11.06
CA ASP A 156 -5.36 8.82 11.67
C ASP A 156 -5.15 7.29 11.69
N ASP A 157 -6.17 6.51 12.06
CA ASP A 157 -6.12 5.04 11.98
C ASP A 157 -5.84 4.55 10.56
N LEU A 158 -6.44 5.18 9.54
CA LEU A 158 -6.19 4.83 8.14
C LEU A 158 -4.76 5.13 7.72
N LEU A 159 -4.28 6.36 7.96
CA LEU A 159 -2.94 6.77 7.53
C LEU A 159 -1.84 5.94 8.22
N ASP A 160 -2.07 5.49 9.46
CA ASP A 160 -1.16 4.62 10.19
C ASP A 160 -1.19 3.15 9.74
N SER A 161 -2.16 2.76 8.88
CA SER A 161 -2.41 1.36 8.49
C SER A 161 -2.22 1.07 7.00
N ILE A 162 -1.85 2.08 6.21
CA ILE A 162 -1.58 1.95 4.77
C ILE A 162 -0.09 2.04 4.48
N SER A 163 0.29 1.54 3.31
CA SER A 163 1.66 1.57 2.78
C SER A 163 1.61 1.98 1.30
N ILE A 164 2.79 2.17 0.70
CA ILE A 164 2.99 2.63 -0.67
C ILE A 164 2.16 1.85 -1.69
N GLU A 165 1.95 0.55 -1.51
CA GLU A 165 1.31 -0.31 -2.49
C GLU A 165 -0.22 -0.46 -2.33
N ASN A 166 -0.80 0.10 -1.25
CA ASN A 166 -2.17 -0.24 -0.84
C ASN A 166 -3.09 0.95 -0.51
N TRP A 167 -2.68 2.18 -0.82
CA TRP A 167 -3.40 3.39 -0.42
C TRP A 167 -4.63 3.72 -1.28
N LEU A 168 -4.71 3.27 -2.55
CA LEU A 168 -5.83 3.61 -3.44
C LEU A 168 -7.15 2.94 -3.03
N MET A 169 -7.11 1.65 -2.71
CA MET A 169 -8.32 0.85 -2.45
C MET A 169 -9.15 1.34 -1.26
N PRO A 170 -8.56 1.78 -0.13
CA PRO A 170 -9.28 2.46 0.93
C PRO A 170 -10.07 3.69 0.45
N THR A 171 -9.54 4.47 -0.50
CA THR A 171 -10.25 5.65 -1.04
C THR A 171 -11.50 5.25 -1.84
N VAL A 172 -11.46 4.09 -2.49
CA VAL A 172 -12.59 3.53 -3.24
C VAL A 172 -13.64 3.01 -2.26
N PHE A 173 -13.25 2.29 -1.22
CA PHE A 173 -14.17 1.81 -0.18
C PHE A 173 -14.87 2.96 0.55
N ALA A 174 -14.16 4.07 0.81
CA ALA A 174 -14.74 5.31 1.35
C ALA A 174 -15.76 5.97 0.40
N GLY A 175 -15.75 5.59 -0.89
CA GLY A 175 -16.51 6.22 -1.97
C GLY A 175 -15.90 7.54 -2.46
N HIS A 176 -14.70 7.91 -1.99
CA HIS A 176 -14.01 9.11 -2.43
C HIS A 176 -13.63 9.01 -3.90
N VAL A 177 -13.12 7.86 -4.34
CA VAL A 177 -12.72 7.59 -5.72
C VAL A 177 -13.68 6.58 -6.35
N GLU A 178 -14.14 6.87 -7.57
CA GLU A 178 -15.02 5.96 -8.34
C GLU A 178 -14.40 5.51 -9.65
N ARG A 179 -13.35 6.20 -10.13
CA ARG A 179 -12.68 5.90 -11.39
C ARG A 179 -11.19 6.14 -11.29
N ILE A 180 -10.41 5.16 -11.73
CA ILE A 180 -8.95 5.24 -11.85
C ILE A 180 -8.58 4.94 -13.30
N VAL A 181 -7.77 5.80 -13.88
CA VAL A 181 -7.10 5.58 -15.16
C VAL A 181 -5.64 5.37 -14.85
N TRP A 182 -5.20 4.12 -14.83
CA TRP A 182 -3.81 3.77 -14.64
C TRP A 182 -3.08 3.77 -15.98
N ILE A 183 -2.17 4.72 -16.13
CA ILE A 183 -1.25 4.86 -17.24
C ILE A 183 0.03 4.13 -16.87
N LYS A 184 0.19 2.90 -17.38
CA LYS A 184 1.32 2.03 -17.07
C LYS A 184 2.41 2.09 -18.14
N PRO A 185 3.70 1.99 -17.78
CA PRO A 185 4.79 1.89 -18.73
C PRO A 185 4.88 0.47 -19.35
N PRO A 186 5.66 0.27 -20.43
CA PRO A 186 5.71 -1.02 -21.15
C PRO A 186 6.28 -2.21 -20.36
N TRP A 187 6.97 -1.98 -19.24
CA TRP A 187 7.56 -3.01 -18.40
C TRP A 187 6.67 -3.44 -17.23
N SER A 188 5.58 -2.72 -16.97
CA SER A 188 4.62 -3.09 -15.94
C SER A 188 3.62 -4.09 -16.51
N GLU A 189 3.47 -5.27 -15.89
CA GLU A 189 2.54 -6.32 -16.35
C GLU A 189 1.57 -6.83 -15.26
N GLN A 190 1.58 -6.22 -14.07
CA GLN A 190 0.80 -6.66 -12.91
C GLN A 190 -0.72 -6.70 -13.15
N ILE A 191 -1.25 -5.74 -13.93
CA ILE A 191 -2.63 -5.82 -14.45
C ILE A 191 -2.58 -5.68 -15.98
N PRO A 192 -3.27 -6.57 -16.72
CA PRO A 192 -3.39 -6.43 -18.17
C PRO A 192 -4.07 -5.12 -18.57
N LYS A 193 -3.74 -4.62 -19.76
CA LYS A 193 -4.43 -3.46 -20.34
C LYS A 193 -5.90 -3.80 -20.58
N GLY A 194 -6.80 -2.89 -20.25
CA GLY A 194 -8.23 -3.12 -20.39
C GLY A 194 -9.10 -2.15 -19.61
N LYS A 195 -10.42 -2.34 -19.72
CA LYS A 195 -11.42 -1.64 -18.90
C LYS A 195 -12.08 -2.65 -18.00
N TYR A 196 -12.04 -2.37 -16.71
CA TYR A 196 -12.56 -3.23 -15.66
C TYR A 196 -13.59 -2.47 -14.84
N ALA A 197 -14.60 -3.18 -14.35
CA ALA A 197 -15.57 -2.63 -13.42
C ALA A 197 -15.90 -3.69 -12.39
N PHE A 198 -15.68 -3.35 -11.13
CA PHE A 198 -15.84 -4.24 -9.99
C PHE A 198 -16.20 -3.42 -8.76
N HIS A 199 -16.42 -4.07 -7.63
CA HIS A 199 -16.79 -3.48 -6.37
C HIS A 199 -15.73 -3.71 -5.31
N VAL A 200 -15.51 -2.70 -4.49
CA VAL A 200 -14.75 -2.78 -3.24
C VAL A 200 -15.74 -2.70 -2.10
N GLY A 201 -15.72 -3.68 -1.21
CA GLY A 201 -16.69 -3.79 -0.12
C GLY A 201 -16.06 -4.40 1.12
N GLU A 202 -16.91 -4.62 2.11
CA GLU A 202 -16.51 -5.21 3.39
C GLU A 202 -16.92 -6.69 3.42
N PHE A 203 -16.04 -7.53 3.92
CA PHE A 203 -16.32 -8.93 4.22
C PHE A 203 -15.60 -9.30 5.52
N GLU A 204 -16.36 -9.79 6.50
CA GLU A 204 -15.87 -10.19 7.83
C GLU A 204 -15.02 -9.10 8.54
N GLY A 205 -15.35 -7.83 8.31
CA GLY A 205 -14.69 -6.69 8.95
C GLY A 205 -13.47 -6.15 8.22
N SER A 206 -13.06 -6.74 7.10
CA SER A 206 -11.95 -6.28 6.27
C SER A 206 -12.40 -5.88 4.86
N ILE A 207 -11.60 -5.06 4.18
CA ILE A 207 -11.88 -4.64 2.80
C ILE A 207 -11.57 -5.81 1.85
N ARG A 208 -12.45 -6.08 0.89
CA ARG A 208 -12.31 -7.10 -0.16
C ARG A 208 -12.90 -6.59 -1.49
N THR A 209 -12.68 -7.33 -2.57
CA THR A 209 -13.15 -6.96 -3.91
C THR A 209 -13.78 -8.13 -4.65
N ASP A 210 -14.75 -7.88 -5.53
CA ASP A 210 -15.31 -8.91 -6.44
C ASP A 210 -14.56 -9.00 -7.79
N SER A 211 -13.42 -8.31 -7.91
CA SER A 211 -12.57 -8.36 -9.09
C SER A 211 -11.93 -9.73 -9.28
N THR A 212 -12.13 -10.33 -10.45
CA THR A 212 -11.50 -11.61 -10.83
C THR A 212 -10.11 -11.44 -11.43
N LEU A 213 -9.57 -10.22 -11.46
CA LEU A 213 -8.20 -9.98 -11.90
C LEU A 213 -7.24 -10.74 -10.99
N GLU A 214 -6.27 -11.40 -11.61
CA GLU A 214 -5.25 -12.18 -10.90
C GLU A 214 -4.62 -11.39 -9.75
N TYR A 215 -4.29 -10.13 -9.98
CA TYR A 215 -3.76 -9.19 -8.97
C TYR A 215 -4.49 -9.17 -7.63
N PHE A 216 -5.83 -9.33 -7.62
CA PHE A 216 -6.60 -9.37 -6.37
C PHE A 216 -6.82 -10.80 -5.85
N VAL A 217 -6.82 -11.79 -6.74
CA VAL A 217 -7.00 -13.20 -6.39
C VAL A 217 -5.72 -13.76 -5.76
N SER A 218 -4.55 -13.40 -6.30
CA SER A 218 -3.22 -13.79 -5.79
C SER A 218 -2.90 -13.16 -4.44
N GLU A 219 -3.54 -12.03 -4.15
CA GLU A 219 -3.50 -11.37 -2.84
C GLU A 219 -4.53 -11.93 -1.84
N GLY A 220 -5.37 -12.89 -2.23
CA GLY A 220 -6.41 -13.45 -1.36
C GLY A 220 -7.58 -12.50 -1.10
N CYS A 221 -7.70 -11.42 -1.89
CA CYS A 221 -8.66 -10.35 -1.64
C CYS A 221 -10.00 -10.51 -2.37
N TYR A 222 -10.13 -11.54 -3.22
CA TYR A 222 -11.34 -11.81 -3.99
C TYR A 222 -12.47 -12.39 -3.12
N GLN A 223 -13.66 -11.80 -3.25
CA GLN A 223 -14.87 -12.31 -2.65
C GLN A 223 -16.08 -12.04 -3.57
N PRO A 224 -17.02 -12.99 -3.76
CA PRO A 224 -18.19 -12.78 -4.61
C PRO A 224 -19.02 -11.54 -4.22
N GLU A 225 -19.55 -10.82 -5.21
CA GLU A 225 -20.29 -9.57 -4.99
C GLU A 225 -21.42 -9.70 -3.95
N ASP A 226 -22.14 -10.83 -3.94
CA ASP A 226 -23.28 -11.08 -3.05
C ASP A 226 -22.87 -11.25 -1.58
N LYS A 227 -21.58 -11.42 -1.31
CA LYS A 227 -20.98 -11.50 0.03
C LYS A 227 -20.42 -10.17 0.52
N LEU A 228 -20.26 -9.18 -0.37
CA LEU A 228 -19.72 -7.87 -0.01
C LEU A 228 -20.79 -6.96 0.57
N GLU A 229 -20.51 -6.44 1.75
CA GLU A 229 -21.28 -5.37 2.40
C GLU A 229 -20.72 -3.99 2.02
N ASN A 230 -21.53 -2.94 2.21
CA ASN A 230 -21.13 -1.53 2.03
C ASN A 230 -20.44 -1.17 0.69
N ARG A 231 -20.66 -1.97 -0.34
CA ARG A 231 -19.85 -1.94 -1.57
C ARG A 231 -19.91 -0.63 -2.37
N LYS A 232 -18.76 -0.23 -2.90
CA LYS A 232 -18.57 0.89 -3.84
C LYS A 232 -18.04 0.37 -5.15
N ARG A 233 -18.56 0.91 -6.25
CA ARG A 233 -18.13 0.50 -7.59
C ARG A 233 -16.90 1.29 -8.02
N LEU A 234 -15.90 0.59 -8.54
CA LEU A 234 -14.74 1.16 -9.20
C LEU A 234 -14.82 0.93 -10.71
N GLN A 235 -14.46 1.95 -11.48
CA GLN A 235 -14.12 1.83 -12.89
C GLN A 235 -12.60 1.96 -13.04
N LEU A 236 -11.94 0.90 -13.48
CA LEU A 236 -10.50 0.89 -13.71
C LEU A 236 -10.23 0.82 -15.21
N GLU A 237 -9.42 1.72 -15.73
CA GLU A 237 -8.90 1.67 -17.10
C GLU A 237 -7.37 1.58 -17.05
N VAL A 238 -6.82 0.50 -17.57
CA VAL A 238 -5.37 0.24 -17.63
C VAL A 238 -4.92 0.37 -19.08
N CYS A 239 -4.00 1.27 -19.36
CA CYS A 239 -3.56 1.57 -20.72
C CYS A 239 -2.16 2.20 -20.73
N SER A 240 -1.51 2.27 -21.91
CA SER A 240 -0.32 3.13 -22.04
C SER A 240 -0.71 4.57 -22.38
N VAL A 241 0.23 5.50 -22.17
CA VAL A 241 0.02 6.94 -22.39
C VAL A 241 -0.42 7.28 -23.81
N GLU A 242 0.03 6.54 -24.83
CA GLU A 242 -0.37 6.79 -26.22
C GLU A 242 -1.73 6.20 -26.60
N GLU A 243 -2.15 5.14 -25.92
CA GLU A 243 -3.41 4.45 -26.19
C GLU A 243 -4.59 5.19 -25.57
N TYR A 244 -4.36 5.92 -24.48
CA TYR A 244 -5.42 6.61 -23.77
C TYR A 244 -5.92 7.86 -24.51
N PRO A 245 -7.20 7.90 -24.95
CA PRO A 245 -7.74 9.03 -25.70
C PRO A 245 -8.17 10.17 -24.75
N VAL A 246 -7.22 10.78 -24.04
CA VAL A 246 -7.48 11.78 -22.98
C VAL A 246 -8.35 12.96 -23.43
N ALA A 247 -8.26 13.36 -24.69
CA ALA A 247 -9.05 14.45 -25.25
C ALA A 247 -10.53 14.08 -25.46
N GLU A 248 -10.84 12.79 -25.56
CA GLU A 248 -12.21 12.27 -25.74
C GLU A 248 -12.87 11.94 -24.39
N ASP A 249 -12.11 11.88 -23.31
CA ASP A 249 -12.63 11.61 -21.98
C ASP A 249 -13.27 12.86 -21.37
N THR A 250 -14.56 13.04 -21.68
CA THR A 250 -15.37 14.14 -21.14
C THR A 250 -15.60 14.05 -19.64
N ASP A 251 -15.37 12.91 -19.01
CA ASP A 251 -15.58 12.76 -17.58
C ASP A 251 -14.47 13.46 -16.77
N LEU A 252 -13.26 13.56 -17.31
CA LEU A 252 -12.19 14.37 -16.67
C LEU A 252 -12.53 15.85 -16.64
N ALA A 253 -13.40 16.35 -17.54
CA ALA A 253 -13.85 17.75 -17.52
C ALA A 253 -14.67 18.11 -16.27
N GLN A 254 -15.12 17.10 -15.49
CA GLN A 254 -15.80 17.28 -14.22
C GLN A 254 -14.82 17.49 -13.04
N GLY A 255 -13.52 17.43 -13.31
CA GLY A 255 -12.45 17.49 -12.32
C GLY A 255 -11.83 16.11 -12.06
N TYR A 256 -10.52 16.09 -11.91
CA TYR A 256 -9.73 14.90 -11.64
C TYR A 256 -8.48 15.23 -10.82
N ILE A 257 -7.92 14.20 -10.20
CA ILE A 257 -6.62 14.21 -9.54
C ILE A 257 -5.61 13.68 -10.56
N LEU A 258 -4.49 14.38 -10.73
CA LEU A 258 -3.35 13.87 -11.47
C LEU A 258 -2.31 13.38 -10.47
N ASP A 259 -2.07 12.08 -10.46
CA ASP A 259 -1.09 11.44 -9.61
C ASP A 259 0.03 10.85 -10.46
N ILE A 260 1.28 11.09 -10.07
CA ILE A 260 2.48 10.69 -10.82
C ILE A 260 3.51 10.15 -9.85
N ASP A 261 3.77 8.85 -9.91
CA ASP A 261 5.00 8.29 -9.38
C ASP A 261 6.15 8.52 -10.36
N LEU A 262 7.32 8.91 -9.83
CA LEU A 262 8.52 9.07 -10.64
C LEU A 262 9.05 7.73 -11.16
N ASP A 263 8.70 6.62 -10.53
CA ASP A 263 9.10 5.30 -10.95
C ASP A 263 8.47 4.88 -12.30
N TYR A 264 7.41 5.58 -12.74
CA TYR A 264 6.84 5.45 -14.08
C TYR A 264 7.92 5.66 -15.14
N PHE A 265 8.89 6.53 -14.89
CA PHE A 265 9.93 6.92 -15.85
C PHE A 265 11.17 6.04 -15.79
N SER A 266 11.40 5.37 -14.66
CA SER A 266 12.53 4.47 -14.42
C SER A 266 12.32 3.78 -13.08
N THR A 267 12.32 2.45 -13.07
CA THR A 267 11.95 1.68 -11.88
C THR A 267 12.94 0.54 -11.60
N HIS A 268 13.17 0.26 -10.33
CA HIS A 268 13.88 -0.91 -9.84
C HIS A 268 12.88 -1.78 -9.08
N ASN A 269 12.93 -3.09 -9.29
CA ASN A 269 12.52 -4.04 -8.25
C ASN A 269 13.61 -4.09 -7.15
N PRO A 270 13.36 -3.57 -5.94
CA PRO A 270 14.36 -3.49 -4.88
C PRO A 270 14.75 -4.89 -4.37
N PHE A 271 13.86 -5.88 -4.53
CA PHE A 271 14.07 -7.23 -4.01
C PHE A 271 15.01 -8.10 -4.86
N LEU A 272 15.38 -7.68 -6.07
CA LEU A 272 16.29 -8.47 -6.92
C LEU A 272 17.72 -8.57 -6.37
N LYS A 273 18.14 -7.58 -5.57
CA LYS A 273 19.51 -7.49 -5.05
C LYS A 273 19.62 -7.84 -3.57
N ILE A 274 18.49 -7.96 -2.85
CA ILE A 274 18.53 -8.36 -1.45
C ILE A 274 19.05 -9.81 -1.35
N TYR A 275 20.03 -10.02 -0.50
CA TYR A 275 20.65 -11.33 -0.25
C TYR A 275 21.11 -12.09 -1.52
N ASP A 276 21.78 -11.39 -2.45
CA ASP A 276 22.27 -11.90 -3.74
C ASP A 276 23.12 -13.20 -3.68
N ARG A 277 23.95 -13.38 -2.64
CA ARG A 277 24.81 -14.57 -2.44
C ARG A 277 24.01 -15.86 -2.35
N VAL A 278 22.73 -15.78 -1.96
CA VAL A 278 21.84 -16.94 -1.87
C VAL A 278 20.79 -16.98 -2.97
N GLN A 279 20.78 -16.02 -3.91
CA GLN A 279 19.74 -15.87 -4.94
C GLN A 279 18.34 -15.93 -4.30
N LEU A 280 18.12 -15.10 -3.28
CA LEU A 280 16.93 -15.17 -2.42
C LEU A 280 15.64 -15.15 -3.24
N TYR A 281 15.49 -14.21 -4.17
CA TYR A 281 14.28 -14.02 -4.96
C TYR A 281 13.83 -15.31 -5.67
N GLU A 282 14.77 -16.05 -6.28
CA GLU A 282 14.47 -17.35 -6.92
C GLU A 282 14.04 -18.43 -5.91
N LYS A 283 14.57 -18.39 -4.69
CA LYS A 283 14.15 -19.31 -3.61
C LYS A 283 12.79 -18.97 -3.05
N LEU A 284 12.42 -17.69 -3.04
CA LEU A 284 11.10 -17.24 -2.60
C LEU A 284 10.02 -17.73 -3.56
N LYS A 285 10.30 -17.79 -4.87
CA LYS A 285 9.37 -18.37 -5.86
C LYS A 285 8.97 -19.82 -5.53
N ASP A 286 9.89 -20.64 -5.01
CA ASP A 286 9.58 -22.02 -4.58
C ASP A 286 8.68 -22.10 -3.33
N ILE A 287 8.52 -21.00 -2.59
CA ILE A 287 7.79 -20.91 -1.32
C ILE A 287 6.46 -20.19 -1.52
N PHE A 288 6.47 -19.03 -2.18
CA PHE A 288 5.35 -18.10 -2.25
C PHE A 288 4.43 -18.32 -3.45
N VAL A 289 4.96 -18.72 -4.62
CA VAL A 289 4.13 -18.89 -5.81
C VAL A 289 3.09 -20.00 -5.61
N SER A 290 1.86 -19.73 -6.03
CA SER A 290 0.75 -20.70 -6.06
C SER A 290 0.37 -20.98 -7.53
N PRO A 291 0.74 -22.14 -8.09
CA PRO A 291 0.51 -22.48 -9.50
C PRO A 291 -0.96 -22.47 -9.93
N GLU A 292 -1.89 -22.59 -8.99
CA GLU A 292 -3.34 -22.64 -9.22
C GLU A 292 -3.89 -21.36 -9.87
N LEU A 293 -3.14 -20.26 -9.82
CA LEU A 293 -3.44 -18.97 -10.45
C LEU A 293 -3.20 -18.97 -11.97
N ALA A 294 -2.40 -19.91 -12.50
CA ALA A 294 -2.02 -19.96 -13.92
C ALA A 294 -3.05 -20.66 -14.84
N ASP A 295 -4.12 -21.22 -14.27
CA ASP A 295 -5.22 -21.79 -15.04
C ASP A 295 -6.23 -20.71 -15.46
N ASP A 296 -6.77 -20.78 -16.69
CA ASP A 296 -7.85 -19.92 -17.23
C ASP A 296 -9.18 -20.06 -16.44
N ALA A 297 -9.17 -19.63 -15.18
CA ALA A 297 -10.23 -19.81 -14.19
C ALA A 297 -11.25 -18.66 -14.17
N GLU A 298 -11.14 -17.69 -15.09
CA GLU A 298 -11.98 -16.47 -15.12
C GLU A 298 -13.50 -16.75 -15.06
N ASN A 299 -13.94 -17.96 -15.42
CA ASN A 299 -15.36 -18.33 -15.44
C ASN A 299 -15.84 -19.21 -14.28
N ASP A 300 -14.98 -19.63 -13.35
CA ASP A 300 -15.37 -20.41 -12.16
C ASP A 300 -15.16 -19.59 -10.89
N LEU A 301 -16.15 -18.76 -10.54
CA LEU A 301 -16.13 -17.91 -9.35
C LEU A 301 -15.94 -18.71 -8.05
N ALA A 302 -16.44 -19.96 -8.00
CA ALA A 302 -16.26 -20.81 -6.84
C ALA A 302 -14.82 -21.33 -6.75
N LYS A 303 -14.16 -21.60 -7.88
CA LYS A 303 -12.72 -21.88 -7.92
C LYS A 303 -11.93 -20.65 -7.48
N LEU A 304 -12.22 -19.47 -8.02
CA LEU A 304 -11.52 -18.22 -7.65
C LEU A 304 -11.64 -17.94 -6.15
N GLN A 305 -12.83 -18.10 -5.55
CA GLN A 305 -13.01 -17.93 -4.12
C GLN A 305 -12.20 -18.94 -3.30
N ARG A 306 -12.11 -20.20 -3.75
CA ARG A 306 -11.25 -21.18 -3.07
C ARG A 306 -9.79 -20.81 -3.19
N VAL A 307 -9.31 -20.47 -4.40
CA VAL A 307 -7.92 -20.07 -4.64
C VAL A 307 -7.54 -18.85 -3.79
N ALA A 308 -8.39 -17.82 -3.74
CA ALA A 308 -8.15 -16.63 -2.93
C ALA A 308 -8.05 -16.97 -1.43
N ARG A 309 -8.98 -17.76 -0.90
CA ARG A 309 -8.93 -18.20 0.51
C ARG A 309 -7.69 -19.04 0.81
N ASP A 310 -7.41 -20.05 -0.03
CA ASP A 310 -6.26 -20.94 0.18
C ASP A 310 -4.93 -20.15 0.08
N ARG A 311 -4.91 -19.09 -0.75
CA ARG A 311 -3.79 -18.15 -0.87
C ARG A 311 -3.64 -17.23 0.34
N GLU A 312 -4.74 -16.71 0.87
CA GLU A 312 -4.78 -15.93 2.11
C GLU A 312 -4.24 -16.76 3.29
N GLU A 313 -4.77 -17.97 3.51
CA GLU A 313 -4.33 -18.89 4.56
C GLU A 313 -2.83 -19.21 4.45
N LYS A 314 -2.32 -19.41 3.21
CA LYS A 314 -0.88 -19.63 2.97
C LYS A 314 -0.03 -18.42 3.34
N LEU A 315 -0.47 -17.21 2.96
CA LEU A 315 0.26 -15.98 3.25
C LEU A 315 0.29 -15.70 4.76
N GLU A 316 -0.84 -15.84 5.46
CA GLU A 316 -0.92 -15.70 6.91
C GLU A 316 -0.01 -16.72 7.64
N PHE A 317 0.02 -17.96 7.15
CA PHE A 317 0.93 -18.97 7.71
C PHE A 317 2.40 -18.59 7.50
N LEU A 318 2.77 -18.12 6.31
CA LEU A 318 4.13 -17.64 6.04
C LEU A 318 4.48 -16.41 6.89
N GLU A 319 3.58 -15.45 7.00
CA GLU A 319 3.73 -14.25 7.84
C GLU A 319 4.03 -14.66 9.29
N SER A 320 3.27 -15.62 9.83
CA SER A 320 3.49 -16.13 11.19
C SER A 320 4.89 -16.75 11.39
N ILE A 321 5.44 -17.40 10.36
CA ILE A 321 6.79 -17.97 10.37
C ILE A 321 7.84 -16.87 10.40
N PHE A 322 7.69 -15.85 9.53
CA PHE A 322 8.67 -14.77 9.41
C PHE A 322 8.62 -13.80 10.59
N LEU A 323 7.44 -13.49 11.14
CA LEU A 323 7.29 -12.75 12.39
C LEU A 323 7.95 -13.49 13.57
N TYR A 324 7.77 -14.80 13.65
CA TYR A 324 8.43 -15.61 14.67
C TYR A 324 9.96 -15.64 14.49
N LEU A 325 10.45 -15.64 13.25
CA LEU A 325 11.88 -15.51 12.96
C LEU A 325 12.44 -14.15 13.38
N GLU A 326 11.69 -13.07 13.16
CA GLU A 326 12.07 -11.73 13.59
C GLU A 326 12.19 -11.64 15.13
N GLU A 327 11.26 -12.26 15.86
CA GLU A 327 11.27 -12.23 17.32
C GLU A 327 12.29 -13.21 17.95
N VAL A 328 12.38 -14.44 17.43
CA VAL A 328 13.10 -15.56 18.08
C VAL A 328 14.40 -15.92 17.37
N GLY A 329 14.60 -15.49 16.13
CA GLY A 329 15.78 -15.75 15.30
C GLY A 329 15.91 -17.19 14.80
N ASN A 330 14.99 -18.11 15.12
CA ASN A 330 15.07 -19.51 14.68
C ASN A 330 13.72 -20.22 14.76
N LEU A 331 13.55 -21.35 14.06
CA LEU A 331 12.27 -22.10 13.98
C LEU A 331 12.16 -23.32 14.90
N LYS A 332 13.08 -23.52 15.85
CA LYS A 332 13.17 -24.78 16.61
C LYS A 332 11.90 -25.10 17.42
N HIS A 333 11.24 -24.06 17.93
CA HIS A 333 10.07 -24.17 18.79
C HIS A 333 8.79 -23.62 18.13
N PHE A 334 8.86 -23.22 16.85
CA PHE A 334 7.74 -22.62 16.13
C PHE A 334 6.44 -23.43 16.25
N LEU A 335 6.46 -24.74 15.96
CA LEU A 335 5.25 -25.56 16.03
C LEU A 335 4.69 -25.73 17.46
N VAL A 336 5.55 -25.62 18.47
CA VAL A 336 5.12 -25.68 19.87
C VAL A 336 4.40 -24.38 20.24
N ASP A 337 4.92 -23.25 19.78
CA ASP A 337 4.42 -21.91 20.10
C ASP A 337 3.24 -21.49 19.20
N TYR A 338 3.17 -21.99 17.96
CA TYR A 338 2.06 -21.80 17.02
C TYR A 338 0.76 -22.45 17.52
N GLN A 339 0.86 -23.52 18.33
CA GLN A 339 -0.26 -24.16 19.05
C GLN A 339 -1.42 -24.67 18.16
N GLN A 340 -1.24 -24.75 16.84
CA GLN A 340 -2.23 -25.24 15.90
C GLN A 340 -1.68 -26.45 15.11
N GLU A 341 -2.57 -27.37 14.75
CA GLU A 341 -2.23 -28.46 13.84
C GLU A 341 -2.05 -27.92 12.43
N ILE A 342 -0.96 -28.30 11.77
CA ILE A 342 -0.68 -27.91 10.38
C ILE A 342 -0.88 -29.11 9.44
N SER A 343 -1.28 -28.83 8.21
CA SER A 343 -1.41 -29.82 7.15
C SER A 343 -0.04 -30.37 6.71
N GLU A 344 -0.02 -31.51 6.00
CA GLU A 344 1.22 -32.02 5.39
C GLU A 344 1.84 -31.02 4.40
N GLU A 345 1.00 -30.23 3.72
CA GLU A 345 1.42 -29.16 2.82
C GLU A 345 2.17 -28.06 3.55
N TYR A 346 1.60 -27.52 4.64
CA TYR A 346 2.25 -26.49 5.45
C TYR A 346 3.48 -27.01 6.20
N ALA A 347 3.53 -28.30 6.54
CA ALA A 347 4.75 -28.91 7.05
C ALA A 347 5.86 -28.92 5.98
N GLY A 348 5.51 -29.18 4.73
CA GLY A 348 6.43 -29.04 3.59
C GLY A 348 6.91 -27.60 3.39
N LEU A 349 6.01 -26.63 3.52
CA LEU A 349 6.34 -25.20 3.42
C LEU A 349 7.30 -24.76 4.54
N LEU A 350 7.04 -25.18 5.78
CA LEU A 350 7.92 -24.92 6.92
C LEU A 350 9.33 -25.51 6.71
N GLU A 351 9.47 -26.71 6.13
CA GLU A 351 10.80 -27.26 5.83
C GLU A 351 11.51 -26.44 4.74
N LYS A 352 10.80 -25.98 3.70
CA LYS A 352 11.39 -25.08 2.69
C LYS A 352 11.93 -23.80 3.32
N VAL A 353 11.14 -23.14 4.19
CA VAL A 353 11.59 -21.95 4.92
C VAL A 353 12.75 -22.29 5.84
N THR A 354 12.73 -23.44 6.52
CA THR A 354 13.84 -23.88 7.37
C THR A 354 15.14 -24.07 6.58
N VAL A 355 15.07 -24.61 5.37
CA VAL A 355 16.22 -24.71 4.45
C VAL A 355 16.70 -23.33 4.02
N LEU A 356 15.79 -22.39 3.74
CA LEU A 356 16.12 -21.01 3.42
C LEU A 356 16.87 -20.33 4.58
N VAL A 357 16.34 -20.41 5.81
CA VAL A 357 16.95 -19.87 7.04
C VAL A 357 18.38 -20.41 7.23
N ARG A 358 18.58 -21.72 7.09
CA ARG A 358 19.93 -22.34 7.18
C ARG A 358 20.88 -21.81 6.10
N THR A 359 20.36 -21.50 4.92
CA THR A 359 21.15 -20.98 3.80
C THR A 359 21.55 -19.53 4.06
N LEU A 360 20.61 -18.67 4.47
CA LEU A 360 20.86 -17.28 4.81
C LEU A 360 21.89 -17.14 5.93
N LYS A 361 21.69 -17.85 7.06
CA LYS A 361 22.61 -17.83 8.22
C LYS A 361 24.02 -18.36 7.94
N ARG A 362 24.23 -19.03 6.80
CA ARG A 362 25.57 -19.48 6.38
C ARG A 362 26.33 -18.37 5.64
N GLU A 363 25.62 -17.55 4.87
CA GLU A 363 26.22 -16.55 3.97
C GLU A 363 26.19 -15.11 4.53
N TYR A 364 25.30 -14.85 5.48
CA TYR A 364 25.05 -13.54 6.11
C TYR A 364 25.09 -13.65 7.63
N LYS A 365 25.45 -12.55 8.30
CA LYS A 365 25.35 -12.48 9.76
C LYS A 365 23.89 -12.38 10.18
N GLU A 366 23.57 -12.82 11.39
CA GLU A 366 22.18 -12.86 11.86
C GLU A 366 21.58 -11.46 11.97
N GLU A 367 22.37 -10.47 12.41
CA GLU A 367 21.99 -9.06 12.48
C GLU A 367 21.83 -8.36 11.12
N GLU A 368 22.25 -9.00 10.02
CA GLU A 368 22.08 -8.49 8.65
C GLU A 368 20.82 -9.05 7.99
N ILE A 369 20.11 -10.00 8.63
CA ILE A 369 18.92 -10.65 8.08
C ILE A 369 17.68 -9.95 8.61
N ASP A 370 16.95 -9.29 7.72
CA ASP A 370 15.64 -8.71 7.96
C ASP A 370 14.57 -9.71 7.50
N TRP A 371 13.89 -10.36 8.46
CA TRP A 371 12.93 -11.41 8.13
C TRP A 371 11.62 -10.84 7.59
N SER A 372 11.27 -9.61 7.98
CA SER A 372 10.11 -8.90 7.45
C SER A 372 10.32 -8.60 5.97
N MET A 373 11.47 -8.02 5.60
CA MET A 373 11.80 -7.71 4.21
C MET A 373 11.82 -8.97 3.32
N ILE A 374 12.25 -10.12 3.86
CA ILE A 374 12.22 -11.39 3.13
C ILE A 374 10.78 -11.87 2.89
N TYR A 375 9.88 -11.69 3.87
CA TYR A 375 8.47 -11.99 3.71
C TYR A 375 7.81 -11.08 2.67
N ASP A 376 8.08 -9.78 2.74
CA ASP A 376 7.55 -8.78 1.80
C ASP A 376 8.00 -9.09 0.37
N ALA A 377 9.30 -9.36 0.17
CA ALA A 377 9.84 -9.82 -1.12
C ALA A 377 9.18 -11.11 -1.63
N GLY A 378 8.77 -11.99 -0.70
CA GLY A 378 8.05 -13.21 -1.03
C GLY A 378 6.63 -12.94 -1.48
N CYS A 379 5.94 -11.98 -0.86
CA CYS A 379 4.59 -11.57 -1.26
C CYS A 379 4.57 -11.01 -2.69
N THR A 380 5.67 -10.43 -3.16
CA THR A 380 5.79 -9.96 -4.55
C THR A 380 6.09 -11.07 -5.56
N CYS A 381 6.30 -12.31 -5.12
CA CYS A 381 6.55 -13.46 -5.98
C CYS A 381 5.23 -14.16 -6.35
N ASP A 382 4.54 -13.63 -7.35
CA ASP A 382 3.36 -14.24 -7.98
C ASP A 382 3.68 -14.74 -9.40
N VAL A 383 2.70 -14.83 -10.30
CA VAL A 383 2.93 -15.19 -11.71
C VAL A 383 3.66 -14.08 -12.47
N THR A 384 3.43 -12.83 -12.08
CA THR A 384 4.09 -11.66 -12.66
C THR A 384 5.06 -11.06 -11.64
N ASP A 385 6.34 -10.98 -12.01
CA ASP A 385 7.36 -10.30 -11.21
C ASP A 385 7.10 -8.79 -11.14
N LEU A 386 7.58 -8.13 -10.07
CA LEU A 386 7.57 -6.68 -10.01
C LEU A 386 8.36 -6.07 -11.19
N PRO A 387 7.91 -4.93 -11.73
CA PRO A 387 8.60 -4.23 -12.78
C PRO A 387 10.06 -3.89 -12.40
N HIS A 388 10.98 -4.06 -13.35
CA HIS A 388 12.37 -3.64 -13.20
C HIS A 388 12.89 -3.14 -14.55
N HIS A 389 13.11 -1.83 -14.64
CA HIS A 389 13.62 -1.18 -15.84
C HIS A 389 14.26 0.17 -15.48
N GLU A 390 15.58 0.17 -15.29
CA GLU A 390 16.35 1.41 -15.16
C GLU A 390 16.52 2.05 -16.55
N SER A 391 15.74 3.10 -16.81
CA SER A 391 15.76 3.79 -18.09
C SER A 391 17.01 4.63 -18.29
N SER A 392 17.46 4.73 -19.54
CA SER A 392 18.46 5.72 -19.95
C SER A 392 17.88 7.14 -19.91
N ARG A 393 18.75 8.15 -19.92
CA ARG A 393 18.32 9.55 -19.97
C ARG A 393 17.46 9.84 -21.20
N GLU A 394 17.83 9.29 -22.36
CA GLU A 394 17.09 9.47 -23.61
C GLU A 394 15.69 8.83 -23.57
N GLU A 395 15.55 7.70 -22.88
CA GLU A 395 14.24 7.06 -22.63
C GLU A 395 13.38 7.94 -21.70
N ILE A 396 13.94 8.44 -20.61
CA ILE A 396 13.26 9.36 -19.69
C ILE A 396 12.82 10.63 -20.43
N GLU A 397 13.68 11.25 -21.24
CA GLU A 397 13.34 12.40 -22.09
C GLU A 397 12.19 12.08 -23.06
N THR A 398 12.18 10.88 -23.64
CA THR A 398 11.10 10.42 -24.53
C THR A 398 9.77 10.27 -23.79
N MET A 399 9.80 9.68 -22.59
CA MET A 399 8.62 9.44 -21.75
C MET A 399 8.06 10.73 -21.18
N VAL A 400 8.90 11.65 -20.72
CA VAL A 400 8.47 13.00 -20.33
C VAL A 400 7.85 13.72 -21.53
N GLY A 401 8.40 13.55 -22.74
CA GLY A 401 7.78 14.06 -23.97
C GLY A 401 6.44 13.40 -24.33
N GLN A 402 6.18 12.17 -23.88
CA GLN A 402 4.84 11.54 -23.98
C GLN A 402 3.89 12.15 -22.95
N LEU A 403 4.33 12.34 -21.71
CA LEU A 403 3.57 13.03 -20.66
C LEU A 403 3.20 14.45 -21.12
N GLU A 404 4.12 15.24 -21.67
CA GLU A 404 3.82 16.57 -22.20
C GLU A 404 2.67 16.54 -23.23
N ARG A 405 2.73 15.60 -24.19
CA ARG A 405 1.68 15.43 -25.22
C ARG A 405 0.35 14.99 -24.63
N PHE A 406 0.36 14.24 -23.53
CA PHE A 406 -0.83 13.88 -22.76
C PHE A 406 -1.42 15.12 -22.08
N LEU A 407 -0.59 15.86 -21.33
CA LEU A 407 -0.97 17.06 -20.59
C LEU A 407 -1.52 18.17 -21.51
N GLU A 408 -1.00 18.31 -22.73
CA GLU A 408 -1.52 19.27 -23.71
C GLU A 408 -2.96 18.99 -24.17
N LYS A 409 -3.40 17.74 -24.03
CA LYS A 409 -4.69 17.22 -24.54
C LYS A 409 -5.75 17.04 -23.45
N VAL A 410 -5.41 17.19 -22.17
CA VAL A 410 -6.39 17.08 -21.08
C VAL A 410 -7.53 18.10 -21.26
N PRO A 411 -8.79 17.75 -20.94
CA PRO A 411 -9.94 18.61 -21.21
C PRO A 411 -10.03 19.82 -20.26
N CYS A 412 -9.47 19.71 -19.06
CA CYS A 412 -9.31 20.80 -18.11
C CYS A 412 -8.04 20.59 -17.27
N PRO A 413 -7.53 21.61 -16.56
CA PRO A 413 -6.50 21.41 -15.55
C PRO A 413 -6.97 20.44 -14.45
N PRO A 414 -6.06 19.67 -13.82
CA PRO A 414 -6.40 18.86 -12.66
C PRO A 414 -6.75 19.75 -11.47
N VAL A 415 -7.52 19.19 -10.52
CA VAL A 415 -7.89 19.90 -9.27
C VAL A 415 -6.70 19.99 -8.32
N VAL A 416 -5.90 18.92 -8.27
CA VAL A 416 -4.67 18.78 -7.47
C VAL A 416 -3.72 17.85 -8.21
N ILE A 417 -2.43 18.12 -8.08
CA ILE A 417 -1.36 17.28 -8.59
C ILE A 417 -0.59 16.71 -7.41
N THR A 418 -0.35 15.40 -7.42
CA THR A 418 0.48 14.69 -6.47
C THR A 418 1.62 14.02 -7.22
N VAL A 419 2.80 14.02 -6.60
CA VAL A 419 4.01 13.40 -7.13
C VAL A 419 4.69 12.62 -6.00
N SER A 420 4.89 11.32 -6.16
CA SER A 420 5.70 10.49 -5.26
C SER A 420 7.08 10.29 -5.85
N ARG A 421 8.11 10.38 -5.01
CA ARG A 421 9.50 10.20 -5.44
C ARG A 421 9.91 8.75 -5.43
N SER A 422 9.38 7.97 -4.48
CA SER A 422 9.64 6.54 -4.31
C SER A 422 11.14 6.24 -4.42
N SER A 423 11.98 7.06 -3.79
CA SER A 423 13.44 6.94 -3.89
C SER A 423 14.08 6.41 -2.62
N GLU A 424 13.44 6.62 -1.46
CA GLU A 424 13.85 6.04 -0.19
C GLU A 424 13.48 4.55 -0.04
N ASP A 425 12.48 4.08 -0.80
CA ASP A 425 12.05 2.67 -0.90
C ASP A 425 12.72 1.92 -2.08
N ASP A 426 13.70 2.55 -2.72
CA ASP A 426 14.50 2.02 -3.83
C ASP A 426 13.73 1.67 -5.12
N TYR A 427 12.49 2.13 -5.33
CA TYR A 427 11.77 1.91 -6.59
C TYR A 427 12.22 2.85 -7.71
N THR A 428 12.28 4.15 -7.48
CA THR A 428 12.90 5.13 -8.38
C THR A 428 14.41 5.15 -8.15
N PRO A 429 15.24 4.92 -9.18
CA PRO A 429 16.69 4.94 -9.02
C PRO A 429 17.21 6.25 -8.41
N ALA A 430 17.86 6.18 -7.25
CA ALA A 430 18.34 7.35 -6.50
C ALA A 430 19.26 8.29 -7.33
N GLY A 431 19.99 7.74 -8.32
CA GLY A 431 20.81 8.52 -9.24
C GLY A 431 20.04 9.30 -10.30
N GLN A 432 18.72 9.08 -10.42
CA GLN A 432 17.86 9.64 -11.46
C GLN A 432 16.71 10.48 -10.89
N VAL A 433 16.29 10.25 -9.63
CA VAL A 433 15.11 10.90 -9.00
C VAL A 433 15.07 12.42 -9.14
N GLU A 434 16.16 13.13 -8.84
CA GLU A 434 16.20 14.61 -8.92
C GLU A 434 15.96 15.09 -10.35
N MET A 435 16.58 14.43 -11.33
CA MET A 435 16.46 14.79 -12.74
C MET A 435 15.07 14.50 -13.28
N ILE A 436 14.49 13.35 -12.93
CA ILE A 436 13.12 12.98 -13.32
C ILE A 436 12.13 13.99 -12.70
N GLN A 437 12.26 14.29 -11.41
CA GLN A 437 11.40 15.27 -10.72
C GLN A 437 11.45 16.65 -11.40
N GLU A 438 12.65 17.17 -11.69
CA GLU A 438 12.81 18.45 -12.38
C GLU A 438 12.12 18.45 -13.76
N MET A 439 12.27 17.38 -14.52
CA MET A 439 11.66 17.24 -15.85
C MET A 439 10.14 17.13 -15.79
N VAL A 440 9.59 16.37 -14.84
CA VAL A 440 8.14 16.24 -14.64
C VAL A 440 7.53 17.57 -14.22
N LEU A 441 8.12 18.27 -13.24
CA LEU A 441 7.65 19.59 -12.80
C LEU A 441 7.72 20.63 -13.93
N ALA A 442 8.76 20.57 -14.76
CA ALA A 442 8.88 21.41 -15.96
C ALA A 442 7.79 21.09 -16.99
N ALA A 443 7.50 19.81 -17.25
CA ALA A 443 6.44 19.38 -18.15
C ALA A 443 5.05 19.85 -17.68
N LEU A 444 4.75 19.69 -16.38
CA LEU A 444 3.53 20.20 -15.77
C LEU A 444 3.37 21.71 -15.99
N THR A 445 4.41 22.48 -15.66
CA THR A 445 4.43 23.95 -15.81
C THR A 445 4.28 24.40 -17.26
N LYS A 446 4.87 23.66 -18.20
CA LYS A 446 4.87 23.97 -19.63
C LYS A 446 3.52 23.69 -20.28
N CYS A 447 2.89 22.55 -19.96
CA CYS A 447 1.79 22.00 -20.76
C CYS A 447 0.41 22.26 -20.16
N LEU A 448 0.28 22.38 -18.84
CA LEU A 448 -1.03 22.63 -18.21
C LEU A 448 -1.49 24.06 -18.46
N ARG A 449 -2.73 24.20 -18.92
CA ARG A 449 -3.37 25.49 -19.22
C ARG A 449 -3.92 26.17 -17.96
N ALA A 450 -3.12 26.22 -16.90
CA ALA A 450 -3.45 26.82 -15.62
C ALA A 450 -2.21 27.42 -14.96
N GLU A 451 -2.42 28.38 -14.05
CA GLU A 451 -1.37 28.76 -13.12
C GLU A 451 -1.18 27.63 -12.11
N LEU A 452 0.05 27.15 -11.99
CA LEU A 452 0.43 26.18 -10.96
C LEU A 452 0.98 26.92 -9.75
N ASP A 453 0.74 26.39 -8.56
CA ASP A 453 1.37 26.90 -7.34
C ASP A 453 2.84 26.44 -7.27
N THR A 454 3.59 27.02 -6.34
CA THR A 454 4.95 26.55 -6.04
C THR A 454 4.84 25.13 -5.47
N PRO A 455 5.57 24.13 -6.00
CA PRO A 455 5.54 22.78 -5.47
C PRO A 455 5.89 22.75 -3.98
N ILE A 456 5.07 22.05 -3.19
CA ILE A 456 5.34 21.78 -1.78
C ILE A 456 6.13 20.49 -1.71
N LEU A 457 7.42 20.59 -1.35
CA LEU A 457 8.35 19.47 -1.25
C LEU A 457 8.30 18.89 0.17
N TYR A 458 7.28 18.07 0.44
CA TYR A 458 6.97 17.58 1.79
C TYR A 458 8.11 16.76 2.39
N TYR A 459 8.79 15.95 1.57
CA TYR A 459 9.95 15.14 1.97
C TYR A 459 11.09 15.99 2.58
N LYS A 460 11.30 17.24 2.11
CA LYS A 460 12.33 18.14 2.66
C LYS A 460 11.97 18.70 4.04
N ASP A 461 10.68 18.82 4.33
CA ASP A 461 10.21 19.28 5.63
C ASP A 461 10.31 18.16 6.69
N GLN A 462 10.37 16.89 6.27
CA GLN A 462 10.62 15.76 7.17
C GLN A 462 12.08 15.66 7.61
N GLU A 463 13.03 15.88 6.69
CA GLU A 463 14.48 15.93 7.02
C GLU A 463 14.82 17.00 8.08
N LEU A 464 14.01 18.07 8.18
CA LEU A 464 14.19 19.16 9.14
C LEU A 464 13.60 18.87 10.54
N ASN A 465 12.85 17.79 10.70
CA ASN A 465 12.24 17.36 11.98
C ASN A 465 12.94 16.14 12.62
N LEU A 466 14.05 15.67 12.03
CA LEU A 466 15.02 14.73 12.62
C LEU A 466 16.22 15.49 13.21
#